data_AF-A0A084SWD9-F1
#
_entry.id   AF-A0A084SWD9-F1
#
_cell.length_a   1.000
_cell.length_b   1.000
_cell.length_c   1.000
_cell.angle_alpha   90.00
_cell.angle_beta   90.00
_cell.angle_gamma   90.00
#
_symmetry.space_group_name_H-M   'P 1'
#
loop_
_entity.id
_entity.type
_entity.pdbx_description
1 polymer ?
#
loop_
_entity_poly.entity_id
_entity_poly.type
_entity_poly.pdbx_seq_one_letter_code
_entity_poly.pdbx_strand_id
1 'polypeptide(L)'
;MRMFRIQMAVALACGSLVVGCTTTEQRFCERADECNFLPAGLSADECTDQYTKCTSDLTSSERADWDNGTKDCLELQSCTNFVNCFQNVPGC
;
A
#
# COMPACT_ATOMS: atom_id res chain seq x y z
N MET A 1 15.62 29.46 39.41
CA MET A 1 15.98 28.82 38.13
C MET A 1 16.36 27.38 38.40
N ARG A 2 15.55 26.41 37.92
CA ARG A 2 15.97 25.04 37.55
C ARG A 2 14.74 24.35 36.97
N MET A 3 14.69 24.31 35.65
CA MET A 3 13.67 23.65 34.84
C MET A 3 13.79 22.14 35.05
N PHE A 4 12.76 21.50 35.60
CA PHE A 4 12.61 20.05 35.54
C PHE A 4 11.91 19.72 34.22
N ARG A 5 12.69 19.23 33.25
CA ARG A 5 12.19 18.76 31.97
C ARG A 5 11.48 17.42 32.17
N ILE A 6 10.16 17.45 32.09
CA ILE A 6 9.30 16.26 32.02
C ILE A 6 9.56 15.61 30.66
N GLN A 7 10.23 14.45 30.65
CA GLN A 7 10.31 13.61 29.46
C GLN A 7 8.98 12.88 29.29
N MET A 8 8.05 13.52 28.59
CA MET A 8 6.87 12.85 28.04
C MET A 8 7.36 11.88 26.96
N ALA A 9 7.35 10.59 27.28
CA ALA A 9 7.38 9.53 26.29
C ALA A 9 6.05 9.58 25.52
N VAL A 10 6.06 10.22 24.36
CA VAL A 10 4.93 10.20 23.44
C VAL A 10 4.90 8.81 22.80
N ALA A 11 4.06 7.94 23.36
CA ALA A 11 3.54 6.80 22.64
C ALA A 11 2.70 7.34 21.47
N LEU A 12 3.27 7.33 20.27
CA LEU A 12 2.57 7.59 19.02
C LEU A 12 1.65 6.39 18.74
N ALA A 13 0.50 6.40 19.41
CA ALA A 13 -0.68 5.68 18.95
C ALA A 13 -1.06 6.25 17.58
N CYS A 14 -1.27 5.35 16.62
CA CYS A 14 -1.69 5.65 15.26
C CYS A 14 -2.92 6.56 15.26
N GLY A 15 -2.72 7.84 14.95
CA GLY A 15 -3.77 8.86 15.04
C GLY A 15 -3.30 10.14 14.38
N SER A 16 -3.38 10.14 13.05
CA SER A 16 -3.49 11.34 12.22
C SER A 16 -2.26 12.28 12.22
N LEU A 17 -1.22 11.98 11.42
CA LEU A 17 -0.25 12.95 10.86
C LEU A 17 0.68 12.27 9.82
N VAL A 18 0.21 12.21 8.57
CA VAL A 18 0.92 12.37 7.29
C VAL A 18 2.47 12.38 7.34
N VAL A 19 3.09 11.21 7.52
CA VAL A 19 4.41 10.80 6.98
C VAL A 19 4.40 9.27 6.76
N GLY A 20 3.87 8.84 5.61
CA GLY A 20 4.49 7.83 4.74
C GLY A 20 4.63 6.37 5.17
N CYS A 21 3.60 5.72 5.73
CA CYS A 21 3.43 4.27 5.52
C CYS A 21 2.34 4.09 4.47
N THR A 22 2.65 4.39 3.21
CA THR A 22 1.78 4.00 2.10
C THR A 22 1.75 2.48 2.06
N THR A 23 0.55 1.91 2.15
CA THR A 23 0.39 0.46 2.06
C THR A 23 0.71 0.00 0.65
N THR A 24 1.03 -1.29 0.49
CA THR A 24 1.32 -1.84 -0.84
C THR A 24 0.07 -1.80 -1.73
N GLU A 25 -1.11 -1.98 -1.13
CA GLU A 25 -2.41 -1.78 -1.77
C GLU A 25 -2.56 -0.36 -2.31
N GLN A 26 -2.24 0.65 -1.49
CA GLN A 26 -2.33 2.04 -1.91
C GLN A 26 -1.36 2.34 -3.07
N ARG A 27 -0.10 1.92 -2.94
CA ARG A 27 0.92 2.14 -3.99
C ARG A 27 0.54 1.42 -5.29
N PHE A 28 -0.01 0.22 -5.19
CA PHE A 28 -0.52 -0.53 -6.34
C PHE A 28 -1.63 0.24 -7.06
N CYS A 29 -2.63 0.72 -6.31
CA CYS A 29 -3.78 1.41 -6.88
C CYS A 29 -3.44 2.79 -7.45
N GLU A 30 -2.58 3.55 -6.78
CA GLU A 30 -2.02 4.80 -7.32
C GLU A 30 -1.27 4.54 -8.63
N ARG A 31 -0.43 3.50 -8.65
CA ARG A 31 0.32 3.14 -9.86
C ARG A 31 -0.60 2.66 -11.00
N ALA A 32 -1.63 1.89 -10.68
CA ALA A 32 -2.61 1.43 -11.64
C ALA A 32 -3.43 2.60 -12.21
N ASP A 33 -3.75 3.61 -11.40
CA ASP A 33 -4.42 4.83 -11.82
C ASP A 33 -3.53 5.68 -12.75
N GLU A 34 -2.27 5.92 -12.37
CA GLU A 34 -1.27 6.60 -13.20
C GLU A 34 -1.15 5.93 -14.59
N CYS A 35 -1.20 4.61 -14.61
CA CYS A 35 -1.09 3.82 -15.82
C CYS A 35 -2.43 3.63 -16.55
N ASN A 36 -3.53 4.24 -16.09
CA ASN A 36 -4.88 4.13 -16.64
C ASN A 36 -5.38 2.67 -16.76
N PHE A 37 -5.00 1.81 -15.81
CA PHE A 37 -5.46 0.41 -15.74
C PHE A 37 -6.67 0.20 -14.84
N LEU A 38 -7.03 1.18 -14.02
CA LEU A 38 -8.26 1.10 -13.24
C LEU A 38 -9.48 1.16 -14.17
N PRO A 39 -10.54 0.39 -13.89
CA PRO A 39 -11.80 0.50 -14.60
C PRO A 39 -12.32 1.94 -14.61
N ALA A 40 -12.98 2.33 -15.71
CA ALA A 40 -13.53 3.68 -15.84
C ALA A 40 -14.48 4.00 -14.68
N GLY A 41 -14.18 5.09 -13.96
CA GLY A 41 -14.95 5.54 -12.81
C GLY A 41 -14.55 4.92 -11.47
N LEU A 42 -13.54 4.04 -11.43
CA LEU A 42 -12.94 3.57 -10.19
C LEU A 42 -11.74 4.46 -9.82
N SER A 43 -11.78 5.06 -8.64
CA SER A 43 -10.67 5.85 -8.12
C SER A 43 -9.57 4.98 -7.48
N ALA A 44 -8.36 5.53 -7.36
CA ALA A 44 -7.26 4.89 -6.63
C ALA A 44 -7.64 4.57 -5.16
N ASP A 45 -8.43 5.42 -4.52
CA ASP A 45 -8.91 5.22 -3.15
C ASP A 45 -9.88 4.03 -3.07
N GLU A 46 -10.87 3.95 -3.98
CA GLU A 46 -11.80 2.81 -4.03
C GLU A 46 -11.09 1.50 -4.37
N CYS A 47 -10.09 1.53 -5.25
CA CYS A 47 -9.21 0.40 -5.50
C CYS A 47 -8.47 -0.01 -4.22
N THR A 48 -7.93 0.95 -3.48
CA THR A 48 -7.18 0.70 -2.24
C THR A 48 -8.06 0.03 -1.20
N ASP A 49 -9.31 0.51 -1.04
CA ASP A 49 -10.29 -0.09 -0.14
C ASP A 49 -10.65 -1.53 -0.53
N GLN A 50 -10.79 -1.81 -1.83
CA GLN A 50 -11.08 -3.15 -2.33
C GLN A 50 -9.91 -4.10 -2.07
N TYR A 51 -8.69 -3.70 -2.43
CA TYR A 51 -7.50 -4.51 -2.20
C TYR A 51 -7.21 -4.68 -0.71
N THR A 52 -7.44 -3.66 0.12
CA THR A 52 -7.25 -3.77 1.58
C THR A 52 -8.19 -4.82 2.20
N LYS A 53 -9.45 -4.88 1.74
CA LYS A 53 -10.39 -5.93 2.16
C LYS A 53 -9.93 -7.31 1.67
N CYS A 54 -9.57 -7.39 0.41
CA CYS A 54 -9.11 -8.60 -0.26
C CYS A 54 -7.87 -9.21 0.42
N THR A 55 -6.85 -8.40 0.71
CA THR A 55 -5.63 -8.84 1.40
C THR A 55 -5.84 -9.07 2.91
N SER A 56 -6.95 -8.59 3.48
CA SER A 56 -7.29 -8.87 4.88
C SER A 56 -7.82 -10.27 5.12
N ASP A 57 -8.37 -10.91 4.07
CA ASP A 57 -8.88 -12.28 4.12
C ASP A 57 -7.78 -13.33 3.86
N LEU A 58 -6.60 -12.89 3.43
CA LEU A 58 -5.44 -13.76 3.20
C LEU A 58 -4.80 -14.24 4.50
N THR A 59 -4.24 -15.46 4.46
CA THR A 59 -3.34 -15.91 5.54
C THR A 59 -2.07 -15.06 5.57
N SER A 60 -1.34 -15.10 6.69
CA SER A 60 -0.10 -14.32 6.84
C SER A 60 0.95 -14.64 5.78
N SER A 61 1.05 -15.89 5.31
CA SER A 61 1.96 -16.27 4.23
C SER A 61 1.49 -15.73 2.88
N GLU A 62 0.22 -15.88 2.54
CA GLU A 62 -0.33 -15.38 1.28
C GLU A 62 -0.25 -13.86 1.20
N ARG A 63 -0.50 -13.16 2.32
CA ARG A 63 -0.32 -11.71 2.39
C ARG A 63 1.13 -11.29 2.19
N ALA A 64 2.09 -12.04 2.74
CA ALA A 64 3.51 -11.75 2.53
C ALA A 64 3.93 -12.00 1.08
N ASP A 65 3.44 -13.07 0.44
CA ASP A 65 3.71 -13.37 -0.96
C ASP A 65 3.11 -12.31 -1.89
N TRP A 66 1.87 -11.90 -1.63
CA TRP A 66 1.21 -10.80 -2.36
C TRP A 66 1.97 -9.48 -2.20
N ASP A 67 2.35 -9.13 -0.97
CA ASP A 67 3.06 -7.89 -0.65
C ASP A 67 4.42 -7.82 -1.32
N ASN A 68 5.22 -8.90 -1.24
CA ASN A 68 6.53 -8.99 -1.89
C ASN A 68 6.40 -8.95 -3.41
N GLY A 69 5.51 -9.77 -4.00
CA GLY A 69 5.31 -9.78 -5.45
C GLY A 69 4.85 -8.44 -6.00
N THR A 70 3.93 -7.77 -5.30
CA THR A 70 3.44 -6.45 -5.69
C THR A 70 4.53 -5.38 -5.57
N LYS A 71 5.34 -5.41 -4.50
CA LYS A 71 6.49 -4.50 -4.33
C LYS A 71 7.51 -4.66 -5.45
N ASP A 72 7.85 -5.89 -5.83
CA ASP A 72 8.78 -6.16 -6.92
C ASP A 72 8.24 -5.56 -8.24
N CYS A 73 6.94 -5.70 -8.50
CA CYS A 73 6.32 -5.10 -9.69
C CYS A 73 6.30 -3.57 -9.65
N LEU A 74 6.14 -2.96 -8.46
CA LEU A 74 6.14 -1.51 -8.28
C LEU A 74 7.51 -0.86 -8.54
N GLU A 75 8.61 -1.62 -8.51
CA GLU A 75 9.93 -1.12 -8.89
C GLU A 75 10.08 -0.89 -10.41
N LEU A 76 9.15 -1.42 -11.22
CA LEU A 76 9.17 -1.31 -12.67
C LEU A 76 8.62 0.06 -13.15
N GLN A 77 9.50 0.85 -13.77
CA GLN A 77 9.17 2.20 -14.25
C GLN A 77 8.18 2.23 -15.43
N SER A 78 8.09 1.14 -16.20
CA SER A 78 7.17 1.03 -17.34
C SER A 78 5.81 0.48 -16.89
N CYS A 79 4.73 1.18 -17.24
CA CYS A 79 3.36 0.73 -16.98
C CYS A 79 3.06 -0.66 -17.57
N THR A 80 3.56 -0.95 -18.77
CA THR A 80 3.41 -2.27 -19.40
C THR A 80 4.15 -3.35 -18.62
N ASN A 81 5.36 -3.06 -18.13
CA ASN A 81 6.14 -4.03 -17.36
C ASN A 81 5.53 -4.25 -15.97
N PHE A 82 5.05 -3.19 -15.33
CA PHE A 82 4.32 -3.26 -14.06
C PHE A 82 3.10 -4.18 -14.17
N VAL A 83 2.24 -3.99 -15.18
CA VAL A 83 1.04 -4.81 -15.35
C VAL A 83 1.37 -6.26 -15.71
N ASN A 84 2.32 -6.47 -16.63
CA ASN A 84 2.75 -7.82 -16.98
C ASN A 84 3.38 -8.55 -15.78
N CYS A 85 4.09 -7.82 -14.90
CA CYS A 85 4.61 -8.39 -13.67
C CYS A 85 3.45 -8.77 -12.72
N PHE A 86 2.51 -7.85 -12.50
CA PHE A 86 1.41 -8.05 -11.55
C PHE A 86 0.51 -9.23 -11.91
N GLN A 87 0.35 -9.55 -13.20
CA GLN A 87 -0.36 -10.75 -13.65
C GLN A 87 0.20 -12.08 -13.09
N ASN A 88 1.45 -12.08 -12.60
CA ASN A 88 2.10 -13.24 -11.98
C ASN A 88 2.09 -13.19 -10.45
N VAL A 89 1.63 -12.09 -9.85
CA VAL A 89 1.49 -11.99 -8.39
C VAL A 89 0.28 -12.84 -7.99
N PRO A 90 0.40 -13.66 -6.92
CA PRO A 90 -0.74 -14.41 -6.40
C PRO A 90 -1.91 -13.48 -6.17
N GLY A 91 -3.10 -13.85 -6.66
CA GLY A 91 -4.29 -13.07 -6.41
C GLY A 91 -4.59 -12.99 -4.91
N CYS A 92 -5.28 -11.92 -4.55
CA CYS A 92 -6.31 -12.00 -3.54
C CYS A 92 -7.66 -12.05 -4.32
#